data_AF-A0A7S1Y2T6-F1
#
_entry.id   AF-A0A7S1Y2T6-F1
#
_cell.length_a   1.000
_cell.length_b   1.000
_cell.length_c   1.000
_cell.angle_alpha   90.00
_cell.angle_beta   90.00
_cell.angle_gamma   90.00
#
_symmetry.space_group_name_H-M   'P 1'
#
loop_
_entity.id
_entity.type
_entity.pdbx_description
1 polymer ?
#
loop_
_entity_poly.entity_id
_entity_poly.type
_entity_poly.pdbx_seq_one_letter_code
_entity_poly.pdbx_strand_id
1 'polypeptide(L)'
;MASPQDDSFTGENSAQELRMNVLRAALPACQPQEASPANTFTAAELEELRQALPHLHEKLGDAVVQLTQDNNKVDITTWKTTGENDEEEEAVSADWHDAPRITSDLVTQSFRQQVRLGMFTGATNGVCPGFLQCNMVVLPQGPLAFDFLLFCQRNKKACPLIEVCSGADAPFPTGVAKGADLRTDVPKYAIYRDGKLEKEVTDVTEYWPEDAVSFLIGCSFSYDGALLEADIPLRSAEQGKNVPMYRTNLKCRPAGSLTGNMVVSMKPISGMSIAKEVEITNSYPHAHGGPVCVGGDGRSIGIKDLSKPEWGDAVDLQPGEIPVFHACGVTPQAVLMDSKVDFAITHSAGHMFVTDLPSDYAF
;
A
#
# COMPACT_ATOMS: atom_id res chain seq x y z
N MET A 1 -3.83 58.95 -25.84
CA MET A 1 -3.19 58.35 -27.04
C MET A 1 -2.77 56.95 -26.66
N ALA A 2 -3.26 55.98 -27.45
CA ALA A 2 -2.75 54.62 -27.71
C ALA A 2 -2.28 53.72 -26.56
N SER A 3 -2.98 52.59 -26.40
CA SER A 3 -2.46 51.30 -25.91
C SER A 3 -1.40 50.73 -26.89
N PRO A 4 -0.53 49.77 -26.48
CA PRO A 4 -0.95 48.37 -26.44
C PRO A 4 -0.36 47.48 -25.31
N GLN A 5 -1.19 46.50 -24.95
CA GLN A 5 -0.94 45.15 -24.44
C GLN A 5 0.50 44.69 -24.16
N ASP A 6 0.74 44.27 -22.91
CA ASP A 6 1.35 42.96 -22.63
C ASP A 6 1.04 42.57 -21.17
N ASP A 7 0.00 41.76 -20.95
CA ASP A 7 -0.22 41.02 -19.70
C ASP A 7 -0.22 39.54 -20.07
N SER A 8 0.95 38.94 -19.92
CA SER A 8 1.20 37.52 -20.14
C SER A 8 0.85 36.71 -18.87
N PHE A 9 0.02 35.68 -19.10
CA PHE A 9 -0.17 34.40 -18.37
C PHE A 9 0.89 34.11 -17.26
N THR A 10 0.64 33.52 -16.08
CA THR A 10 -0.44 32.66 -15.53
C THR A 10 -0.06 32.32 -14.08
N GLY A 11 -1.01 32.28 -13.14
CA GLY A 11 -0.69 31.86 -11.75
C GLY A 11 -1.87 31.42 -10.89
N GLU A 12 -3.07 31.97 -11.10
CA GLU A 12 -4.23 31.65 -10.24
C GLU A 12 -5.23 30.65 -10.87
N ASN A 13 -5.36 30.59 -12.21
CA ASN A 13 -6.23 29.61 -12.88
C ASN A 13 -5.65 28.17 -12.90
N SER A 14 -4.33 28.00 -12.88
CA SER A 14 -3.68 26.68 -13.01
C SER A 14 -3.66 25.86 -11.71
N ALA A 15 -3.71 26.51 -10.55
CA ALA A 15 -3.77 25.83 -9.25
C ALA A 15 -5.19 25.30 -8.92
N GLN A 16 -6.22 25.89 -9.54
CA GLN A 16 -7.63 25.52 -9.31
C GLN A 16 -8.07 24.35 -10.21
N GLU A 17 -7.57 24.29 -11.46
CA GLU A 17 -7.67 23.12 -12.35
C GLU A 17 -6.96 21.87 -11.78
N LEU A 18 -5.75 22.04 -11.24
CA LEU A 18 -4.98 20.93 -10.66
C LEU A 18 -5.68 20.33 -9.42
N ARG A 19 -6.36 21.18 -8.64
CA ARG A 19 -7.09 20.82 -7.41
C ARG A 19 -8.37 20.00 -7.69
N MET A 20 -9.09 20.29 -8.79
CA MET A 20 -10.27 19.52 -9.20
C MET A 20 -9.91 18.17 -9.86
N ASN A 21 -8.75 18.08 -10.49
CA ASN A 21 -8.26 16.81 -11.06
C ASN A 21 -7.75 15.83 -9.99
N VAL A 22 -7.17 16.33 -8.89
CA VAL A 22 -6.80 15.52 -7.72
C VAL A 22 -8.04 15.00 -6.97
N LEU A 23 -9.10 15.83 -6.85
CA LEU A 23 -10.33 15.45 -6.15
C LEU A 23 -11.12 14.35 -6.90
N ARG A 24 -11.19 14.40 -8.23
CA ARG A 24 -11.81 13.35 -9.07
C ARG A 24 -11.07 12.01 -9.02
N ALA A 25 -9.75 12.04 -8.82
CA ALA A 25 -8.92 10.84 -8.80
C ALA A 25 -8.92 10.13 -7.43
N ALA A 26 -9.15 10.85 -6.33
CA ALA A 26 -9.17 10.30 -4.96
C ALA A 26 -10.54 9.74 -4.54
N LEU A 27 -11.63 10.25 -5.12
CA LEU A 27 -13.00 9.90 -4.74
C LEU A 27 -13.36 8.41 -4.90
N PRO A 28 -12.93 7.71 -5.95
CA PRO A 28 -13.20 6.28 -6.10
C PRO A 28 -12.26 5.35 -5.31
N ALA A 29 -11.20 5.87 -4.70
CA ALA A 29 -10.20 5.05 -3.99
C ALA A 29 -10.59 4.71 -2.53
N CYS A 30 -11.77 5.11 -2.04
CA CYS A 30 -12.09 5.13 -0.60
C CYS A 30 -13.52 4.66 -0.19
N GLN A 31 -14.20 3.80 -0.96
CA GLN A 31 -15.60 3.38 -0.73
C GLN A 31 -16.64 4.51 -0.96
N PRO A 32 -17.41 4.48 -2.06
CA PRO A 32 -18.50 5.45 -2.26
C PRO A 32 -19.66 5.17 -1.29
N GLN A 33 -19.99 6.15 -0.45
CA GLN A 33 -21.21 6.14 0.37
C GLN A 33 -22.34 6.86 -0.37
N GLU A 34 -23.50 6.22 -0.43
CA GLU A 34 -24.75 6.78 -1.00
C GLU A 34 -25.07 8.12 -0.30
N ALA A 35 -25.45 9.14 -1.08
CA ALA A 35 -25.74 10.50 -0.59
C ALA A 35 -24.54 11.27 0.03
N SER A 36 -23.30 10.82 -0.21
CA SER A 36 -22.11 11.57 0.20
C SER A 36 -21.94 12.84 -0.65
N PRO A 37 -21.73 14.03 -0.04
CA PRO A 37 -21.44 15.26 -0.77
C PRO A 37 -20.23 15.16 -1.70
N ALA A 38 -19.32 14.23 -1.38
CA ALA A 38 -18.10 13.96 -2.13
C ALA A 38 -18.42 13.30 -3.49
N ASN A 39 -19.56 12.61 -3.61
CA ASN A 39 -20.02 11.96 -4.82
C ASN A 39 -21.06 12.79 -5.60
N THR A 40 -21.29 14.05 -5.18
CA THR A 40 -22.30 14.94 -5.78
C THR A 40 -21.67 16.10 -6.56
N PHE A 41 -22.02 16.22 -7.85
CA PHE A 41 -21.41 17.18 -8.77
C PHE A 41 -22.44 18.15 -9.35
N THR A 42 -22.09 19.42 -9.47
CA THR A 42 -22.87 20.37 -10.29
C THR A 42 -22.74 20.04 -11.77
N ALA A 43 -23.65 20.56 -12.60
CA ALA A 43 -23.61 20.34 -14.04
C ALA A 43 -22.29 20.80 -14.71
N ALA A 44 -21.70 21.91 -14.22
CA ALA A 44 -20.42 22.41 -14.72
C ALA A 44 -19.25 21.50 -14.30
N GLU A 45 -19.25 21.04 -13.04
CA GLU A 45 -18.24 20.10 -12.53
C GLU A 45 -18.33 18.74 -13.21
N LEU A 46 -19.53 18.29 -13.59
CA LEU A 46 -19.72 17.05 -14.33
C LEU A 46 -19.22 17.17 -15.78
N GLU A 47 -19.44 18.32 -16.41
CA GLU A 47 -18.96 18.58 -17.77
C GLU A 47 -17.43 18.64 -17.84
N GLU A 48 -16.80 19.32 -16.88
CA GLU A 48 -15.34 19.28 -16.72
C GLU A 48 -14.81 17.87 -16.41
N LEU A 49 -15.59 17.04 -15.70
CA LEU A 49 -15.23 15.67 -15.35
C LEU A 49 -15.28 14.75 -16.57
N ARG A 50 -16.27 14.93 -17.44
CA ARG A 50 -16.38 14.27 -18.75
C ARG A 50 -15.25 14.66 -19.69
N GLN A 51 -14.84 15.93 -19.66
CA GLN A 51 -13.71 16.41 -20.48
C GLN A 51 -12.37 15.88 -19.98
N ALA A 52 -12.20 15.72 -18.66
CA ALA A 52 -10.99 15.17 -18.06
C ALA A 52 -10.88 13.64 -18.19
N LEU A 53 -12.01 12.92 -18.35
CA LEU A 53 -12.07 11.46 -18.46
C LEU A 53 -12.99 11.04 -19.63
N PRO A 54 -12.54 11.11 -20.89
CA PRO A 54 -13.40 10.92 -22.07
C PRO A 54 -14.00 9.50 -22.19
N HIS A 55 -13.35 8.47 -21.62
CA HIS A 55 -13.87 7.09 -21.58
C HIS A 55 -14.84 6.83 -20.42
N LEU A 56 -15.08 7.81 -19.55
CA LEU A 56 -16.01 7.68 -18.44
C LEU A 56 -17.45 7.45 -18.95
N HIS A 57 -17.79 8.00 -20.12
CA HIS A 57 -19.08 7.77 -20.78
C HIS A 57 -19.27 6.33 -21.28
N GLU A 58 -18.20 5.66 -21.72
CA GLU A 58 -18.26 4.28 -22.22
C GLU A 58 -18.44 3.26 -21.08
N LYS A 59 -18.02 3.58 -19.85
CA LYS A 59 -18.13 2.71 -18.67
C LYS A 59 -19.33 3.00 -17.75
N LEU A 60 -19.91 4.20 -17.81
CA LEU A 60 -21.10 4.56 -17.03
C LEU A 60 -22.42 4.23 -17.76
N GLY A 61 -22.38 3.93 -19.07
CA GLY A 61 -23.57 3.75 -19.91
C GLY A 61 -24.48 4.99 -19.96
N ASP A 62 -25.59 4.92 -20.71
CA ASP A 62 -26.64 5.95 -20.73
C ASP A 62 -27.47 6.02 -19.41
N ALA A 63 -27.03 5.30 -18.38
CA ALA A 63 -27.80 5.03 -17.16
C ALA A 63 -27.47 5.98 -16.00
N VAL A 64 -27.41 7.30 -16.22
CA VAL A 64 -27.46 8.27 -15.10
C VAL A 64 -28.16 9.55 -15.53
N VAL A 65 -29.49 9.62 -15.37
CA VAL A 65 -30.18 10.86 -14.97
C VAL A 65 -31.49 10.52 -14.24
N GLN A 66 -31.48 10.51 -12.91
CA GLN A 66 -32.60 11.10 -12.18
C GLN A 66 -32.07 12.19 -11.27
N LEU A 67 -32.46 13.42 -11.61
CA LEU A 67 -32.29 14.61 -10.77
C LEU A 67 -33.01 14.35 -9.44
N THR A 68 -32.28 14.12 -8.36
CA THR A 68 -32.86 14.28 -7.02
C THR A 68 -33.20 15.76 -6.88
N GLN A 69 -34.48 16.04 -6.65
CA GLN A 69 -35.07 17.36 -6.85
C GLN A 69 -34.73 18.38 -5.75
N ASP A 70 -33.64 18.18 -5.02
CA ASP A 70 -33.13 19.13 -4.03
C ASP A 70 -31.62 19.36 -4.24
N ASN A 71 -31.28 20.61 -4.61
CA ASN A 71 -29.94 21.21 -4.63
C ASN A 71 -28.98 21.04 -5.84
N ASN A 72 -29.48 21.04 -7.09
CA ASN A 72 -28.68 21.40 -8.29
C ASN A 72 -27.36 20.60 -8.48
N LYS A 73 -27.26 19.43 -7.85
CA LYS A 73 -26.10 18.54 -7.83
C LYS A 73 -26.56 17.11 -8.12
N VAL A 74 -25.71 16.34 -8.79
CA VAL A 74 -25.96 14.98 -9.28
C VAL A 74 -25.09 14.01 -8.49
N ASP A 75 -25.71 13.04 -7.83
CA ASP A 75 -25.02 11.93 -7.16
C ASP A 75 -24.71 10.81 -8.18
N ILE A 76 -23.43 10.45 -8.31
CA ILE A 76 -22.98 9.42 -9.27
C ILE A 76 -23.10 7.98 -8.73
N THR A 77 -23.64 7.79 -7.52
CA THR A 77 -23.73 6.47 -6.87
C THR A 77 -25.12 5.81 -6.96
N THR A 78 -26.15 6.52 -7.41
CA THR A 78 -27.50 5.96 -7.58
C THR A 78 -27.70 5.36 -8.97
N TRP A 79 -27.79 4.03 -9.04
CA TRP A 79 -28.01 3.26 -10.27
C TRP A 79 -29.45 2.72 -10.34
N LYS A 80 -30.12 2.89 -11.49
CA LYS A 80 -31.31 2.08 -11.83
C LYS A 80 -31.09 1.45 -13.19
N THR A 81 -31.08 0.13 -13.23
CA THR A 81 -31.09 -0.66 -14.47
C THR A 81 -32.36 -0.35 -15.27
N THR A 82 -32.22 0.40 -16.35
CA THR A 82 -33.25 0.49 -17.38
C THR A 82 -32.98 -0.55 -18.45
N GLY A 83 -33.86 -1.55 -18.54
CA GLY A 83 -34.03 -2.38 -19.73
C GLY A 83 -33.31 -3.73 -19.68
N GLU A 84 -34.08 -4.78 -19.40
CA GLU A 84 -33.82 -6.13 -19.88
C GLU A 84 -33.58 -6.08 -21.40
N ASN A 85 -32.47 -6.63 -21.87
CA ASN A 85 -32.38 -7.34 -23.15
C ASN A 85 -31.13 -8.24 -23.14
N ASP A 86 -31.40 -9.52 -23.34
CA ASP A 86 -30.44 -10.62 -23.41
C ASP A 86 -29.47 -10.45 -24.60
N GLU A 87 -28.18 -10.31 -24.34
CA GLU A 87 -27.10 -10.77 -25.22
C GLU A 87 -25.80 -10.90 -24.40
N GLU A 88 -25.14 -12.05 -24.51
CA GLU A 88 -24.01 -12.50 -23.69
C GLU A 88 -22.76 -11.61 -23.88
N GLU A 89 -22.57 -10.59 -23.04
CA GLU A 89 -21.26 -9.97 -22.80
C GLU A 89 -20.69 -10.44 -21.46
N GLU A 90 -19.39 -10.77 -21.45
CA GLU A 90 -18.65 -11.33 -20.31
C GLU A 90 -18.98 -10.61 -19.00
N ALA A 91 -19.56 -11.37 -18.06
CA ALA A 91 -19.94 -10.87 -16.75
C ALA A 91 -18.72 -10.29 -16.01
N VAL A 92 -18.62 -8.97 -16.01
CA VAL A 92 -17.74 -8.22 -15.11
C VAL A 92 -18.22 -8.55 -13.69
N SER A 93 -17.42 -9.32 -12.92
CA SER A 93 -17.79 -9.65 -11.55
C SER A 93 -17.78 -8.37 -10.71
N ALA A 94 -18.97 -7.85 -10.44
CA ALA A 94 -19.18 -6.72 -9.55
C ALA A 94 -19.15 -7.19 -8.10
N ASP A 95 -18.64 -6.36 -7.18
CA ASP A 95 -18.94 -6.52 -5.76
C ASP A 95 -18.92 -5.20 -4.98
N TRP A 96 -19.74 -5.17 -3.93
CA TRP A 96 -20.29 -4.03 -3.18
C TRP A 96 -20.98 -2.94 -4.04
N HIS A 97 -22.32 -3.03 -4.09
CA HIS A 97 -23.25 -2.15 -4.82
C HIS A 97 -23.05 -2.08 -6.34
N ASP A 98 -22.71 -3.20 -6.98
CA ASP A 98 -22.58 -3.29 -8.44
C ASP A 98 -21.57 -2.28 -9.05
N ALA A 99 -20.63 -1.78 -8.26
CA ALA A 99 -19.61 -0.83 -8.72
C ALA A 99 -18.55 -1.54 -9.59
N PRO A 100 -18.16 -0.97 -10.75
CA PRO A 100 -17.12 -1.57 -11.58
C PRO A 100 -15.76 -1.54 -10.86
N ARG A 101 -15.03 -2.66 -10.84
CA ARG A 101 -13.63 -2.72 -10.37
C ARG A 101 -12.78 -1.68 -11.14
N ILE A 102 -12.26 -0.68 -10.43
CA ILE A 102 -11.29 0.28 -11.00
C ILE A 102 -9.92 -0.39 -11.01
N THR A 103 -9.62 -1.08 -12.10
CA THR A 103 -8.36 -1.80 -12.34
C THR A 103 -7.28 -0.94 -12.98
N SER A 104 -7.34 0.39 -12.92
CA SER A 104 -6.36 1.22 -13.63
C SER A 104 -5.14 1.56 -12.77
N ASP A 105 -3.95 1.28 -13.30
CA ASP A 105 -2.65 1.74 -12.78
C ASP A 105 -2.59 3.26 -12.53
N LEU A 106 -3.56 4.02 -13.04
CA LEU A 106 -3.67 5.47 -12.83
C LEU A 106 -3.82 5.83 -11.34
N VAL A 107 -4.50 5.00 -10.55
CA VAL A 107 -4.69 5.25 -9.10
C VAL A 107 -3.35 5.21 -8.38
N THR A 108 -2.58 4.15 -8.62
CA THR A 108 -1.28 3.91 -7.97
C THR A 108 -0.21 4.86 -8.52
N GLN A 109 -0.23 5.16 -9.82
CA GLN A 109 0.62 6.19 -10.42
C GLN A 109 0.35 7.58 -9.85
N SER A 110 -0.92 7.98 -9.72
CA SER A 110 -1.29 9.26 -9.12
C SER A 110 -0.86 9.35 -7.66
N PHE A 111 -1.03 8.27 -6.88
CA PHE A 111 -0.55 8.21 -5.52
C PHE A 111 0.97 8.39 -5.44
N ARG A 112 1.75 7.63 -6.24
CA ARG A 112 3.21 7.78 -6.28
C ARG A 112 3.64 9.19 -6.69
N GLN A 113 2.90 9.84 -7.59
CA GLN A 113 3.16 11.23 -7.95
C GLN A 113 2.94 12.20 -6.77
N GLN A 114 1.89 12.01 -5.96
CA GLN A 114 1.66 12.81 -4.76
C GLN A 114 2.80 12.65 -3.75
N VAL A 115 3.25 11.40 -3.57
CA VAL A 115 4.40 11.08 -2.72
C VAL A 115 5.67 11.76 -3.21
N ARG A 116 5.97 11.64 -4.51
CA ARG A 116 7.12 12.29 -5.17
C ARG A 116 7.12 13.81 -5.01
N LEU A 117 5.94 14.44 -5.02
CA LEU A 117 5.78 15.87 -4.81
C LEU A 117 5.77 16.29 -3.32
N GLY A 118 5.95 15.34 -2.40
CA GLY A 118 5.93 15.57 -0.96
C GLY A 118 4.53 15.89 -0.40
N MET A 119 3.46 15.67 -1.17
CA MET A 119 2.09 15.93 -0.75
C MET A 119 1.56 14.85 0.21
N PHE A 120 2.11 13.63 0.14
CA PHE A 120 1.78 12.53 1.04
C PHE A 120 3.04 11.97 1.69
N THR A 121 3.13 12.06 3.01
CA THR A 121 4.25 11.57 3.82
C THR A 121 3.81 10.69 4.99
N GLY A 122 2.53 10.30 5.01
CA GLY A 122 1.91 9.50 6.08
C GLY A 122 2.04 7.99 5.87
N ALA A 123 1.43 7.23 6.77
CA ALA A 123 1.38 5.78 6.68
C ALA A 123 0.49 5.33 5.51
N THR A 124 0.88 4.25 4.82
CA THR A 124 0.19 3.73 3.61
C THR A 124 -0.85 2.65 3.90
N ASN A 125 -1.16 2.39 5.18
CA ASN A 125 -2.24 1.45 5.54
C ASN A 125 -3.57 1.96 4.95
N GLY A 126 -4.29 1.09 4.25
CA GLY A 126 -5.57 1.42 3.62
C GLY A 126 -5.47 2.31 2.36
N VAL A 127 -4.27 2.72 1.96
CA VAL A 127 -4.06 3.48 0.71
C VAL A 127 -4.03 2.53 -0.48
N CYS A 128 -4.67 2.93 -1.58
CA CYS A 128 -4.79 2.15 -2.81
C CYS A 128 -5.25 0.70 -2.52
N PRO A 129 -6.46 0.52 -1.94
CA PRO A 129 -6.95 -0.81 -1.59
C PRO A 129 -6.97 -1.71 -2.83
N GLY A 130 -6.62 -2.98 -2.63
CA GLY A 130 -6.55 -3.96 -3.72
C GLY A 130 -5.22 -3.99 -4.48
N PHE A 131 -4.25 -3.12 -4.17
CA PHE A 131 -2.91 -3.14 -4.76
C PHE A 131 -1.84 -3.70 -3.81
N LEU A 132 -0.85 -4.38 -4.38
CA LEU A 132 0.30 -4.91 -3.65
C LEU A 132 1.16 -3.74 -3.14
N GLN A 133 1.45 -3.75 -1.84
CA GLN A 133 2.40 -2.85 -1.22
C GLN A 133 3.68 -3.59 -0.87
N CYS A 134 4.82 -2.94 -1.07
CA CYS A 134 6.13 -3.49 -0.85
C CYS A 134 6.89 -2.72 0.23
N ASN A 135 7.48 -3.48 1.14
CA ASN A 135 8.65 -3.06 1.89
C ASN A 135 9.81 -2.86 0.91
N MET A 136 10.66 -1.87 1.19
CA MET A 136 11.85 -1.59 0.40
C MET A 136 13.13 -1.69 1.23
N VAL A 137 14.18 -2.28 0.65
CA VAL A 137 15.56 -2.27 1.12
C VAL A 137 16.48 -1.94 -0.06
N VAL A 138 17.46 -1.07 0.14
CA VAL A 138 18.47 -0.69 -0.86
C VAL A 138 19.84 -0.82 -0.21
N LEU A 139 20.74 -1.52 -0.90
CA LEU A 139 22.09 -1.80 -0.46
C LEU A 139 23.07 -1.45 -1.58
N PRO A 140 24.30 -1.02 -1.28
CA PRO A 140 25.36 -0.98 -2.28
C PRO A 140 25.59 -2.37 -2.87
N GLN A 141 25.92 -2.42 -4.16
CA GLN A 141 26.28 -3.67 -4.83
C GLN A 141 27.52 -4.28 -4.16
N GLY A 142 27.54 -5.60 -4.09
CA GLY A 142 28.65 -6.33 -3.48
C GLY A 142 28.20 -7.52 -2.65
N PRO A 143 29.08 -8.03 -1.77
CA PRO A 143 28.81 -9.22 -0.96
C PRO A 143 27.54 -9.09 -0.12
N LEU A 144 27.27 -7.91 0.45
CA LEU A 144 26.11 -7.69 1.30
C LEU A 144 24.78 -7.80 0.53
N ALA A 145 24.69 -7.21 -0.67
CA ALA A 145 23.50 -7.32 -1.51
C ALA A 145 23.26 -8.78 -1.95
N PHE A 146 24.32 -9.53 -2.24
CA PHE A 146 24.22 -10.97 -2.53
C PHE A 146 23.80 -11.78 -1.30
N ASP A 147 24.38 -11.52 -0.13
CA ASP A 147 23.99 -12.12 1.14
C ASP A 147 22.51 -11.86 1.42
N PHE A 148 22.02 -10.64 1.17
CA PHE A 148 20.63 -10.27 1.35
C PHE A 148 19.69 -11.00 0.39
N LEU A 149 20.05 -11.10 -0.90
CA LEU A 149 19.30 -11.90 -1.87
C LEU A 149 19.18 -13.37 -1.41
N LEU A 150 20.30 -13.97 -0.99
CA LEU A 150 20.34 -15.33 -0.49
C LEU A 150 19.57 -15.48 0.83
N PHE A 151 19.59 -14.46 1.68
CA PHE A 151 18.81 -14.40 2.92
C PHE A 151 17.32 -14.43 2.61
N CYS A 152 16.84 -13.61 1.67
CA CYS A 152 15.44 -13.60 1.24
C CYS A 152 15.03 -14.96 0.67
N GLN A 153 15.84 -15.55 -0.20
CA GLN A 153 15.58 -16.87 -0.76
C GLN A 153 15.50 -17.98 0.29
N ARG A 154 16.32 -17.90 1.35
CA ARG A 154 16.29 -18.87 2.46
C ARG A 154 15.13 -18.66 3.43
N ASN A 155 14.58 -17.44 3.50
CA ASN A 155 13.58 -17.01 4.47
C ASN A 155 12.33 -16.42 3.81
N LYS A 156 11.82 -17.06 2.75
CA LYS A 156 10.72 -16.56 1.90
C LYS A 156 9.49 -16.05 2.67
N LYS A 157 9.16 -16.67 3.81
CA LYS A 157 8.02 -16.23 4.64
C LYS A 157 8.26 -14.86 5.27
N ALA A 158 9.45 -14.63 5.80
CA ALA A 158 9.82 -13.34 6.41
C ALA A 158 10.17 -12.28 5.38
N CYS A 159 10.76 -12.70 4.26
CA CYS A 159 11.25 -11.82 3.21
C CYS A 159 10.75 -12.31 1.84
N PRO A 160 9.44 -12.22 1.56
CA PRO A 160 8.88 -12.62 0.28
C PRO A 160 9.33 -11.61 -0.79
N LEU A 161 10.35 -11.98 -1.54
CA LEU A 161 10.97 -11.10 -2.53
C LEU A 161 10.07 -10.98 -3.77
N ILE A 162 9.79 -9.74 -4.16
CA ILE A 162 8.88 -9.39 -5.25
C ILE A 162 9.68 -9.01 -6.51
N GLU A 163 10.58 -8.03 -6.36
CA GLU A 163 11.44 -7.56 -7.45
C GLU A 163 12.81 -7.18 -6.91
N VAL A 164 13.84 -7.37 -7.74
CA VAL A 164 15.21 -6.90 -7.50
C VAL A 164 15.62 -6.01 -8.66
N CYS A 165 16.01 -4.78 -8.36
CA CYS A 165 16.51 -3.82 -9.34
C CYS A 165 18.01 -3.62 -9.09
N SER A 166 18.83 -3.50 -10.14
CA SER A 166 20.30 -3.40 -9.99
C SER A 166 20.93 -2.56 -11.09
N GLY A 167 22.14 -2.04 -10.83
CA GLY A 167 22.88 -1.23 -11.79
C GLY A 167 22.16 0.09 -12.08
N ALA A 168 22.16 0.52 -13.34
CA ALA A 168 21.49 1.77 -13.76
C ALA A 168 19.97 1.76 -13.48
N ASP A 169 19.36 0.57 -13.43
CA ASP A 169 17.93 0.40 -13.20
C ASP A 169 17.58 0.24 -11.72
N ALA A 170 18.53 0.31 -10.79
CA ALA A 170 18.29 0.12 -9.36
C ALA A 170 17.15 1.00 -8.78
N PRO A 171 16.97 2.26 -9.20
CA PRO A 171 15.82 3.07 -8.76
C PRO A 171 14.49 2.74 -9.45
N PHE A 172 14.48 2.01 -10.57
CA PHE A 172 13.36 1.94 -11.50
C PHE A 172 12.78 0.52 -11.58
N PRO A 173 11.78 0.16 -10.76
CA PRO A 173 11.12 -1.13 -10.83
C PRO A 173 10.31 -1.23 -12.11
N THR A 174 10.57 -2.26 -12.92
CA THR A 174 9.92 -2.43 -14.22
C THR A 174 8.89 -3.56 -14.20
N GLY A 175 9.04 -4.52 -13.28
CA GLY A 175 8.12 -5.63 -13.11
C GLY A 175 6.85 -5.26 -12.37
N VAL A 176 6.95 -4.38 -11.37
CA VAL A 176 5.79 -4.06 -10.50
C VAL A 176 5.22 -2.65 -10.64
N ALA A 177 5.96 -1.69 -11.18
CA ALA A 177 5.50 -0.30 -11.25
C ALA A 177 6.26 0.53 -12.30
N LYS A 178 5.91 0.34 -13.58
CA LYS A 178 6.64 0.97 -14.68
C LYS A 178 6.58 2.50 -14.59
N GLY A 179 7.74 3.15 -14.61
CA GLY A 179 7.87 4.62 -14.52
C GLY A 179 7.92 5.16 -13.08
N ALA A 180 7.87 4.30 -12.08
CA ALA A 180 8.14 4.67 -10.70
C ALA A 180 9.64 4.94 -10.48
N ASP A 181 9.93 5.74 -9.45
CA ASP A 181 11.28 6.01 -8.97
C ASP A 181 11.34 5.76 -7.46
N LEU A 182 12.01 4.69 -7.07
CA LEU A 182 12.12 4.28 -5.66
C LEU A 182 12.84 5.29 -4.79
N ARG A 183 13.52 6.29 -5.36
CA ARG A 183 14.18 7.35 -4.59
C ARG A 183 13.21 8.39 -4.02
N THR A 184 12.03 8.51 -4.63
CA THR A 184 11.05 9.55 -4.30
C THR A 184 9.62 9.04 -4.09
N ASP A 185 9.29 7.83 -4.54
CA ASP A 185 7.91 7.34 -4.58
C ASP A 185 7.51 6.52 -3.33
N VAL A 186 8.31 6.58 -2.27
CA VAL A 186 7.98 6.05 -0.95
C VAL A 186 7.78 7.22 0.02
N PRO A 187 6.68 7.26 0.81
CA PRO A 187 6.34 8.44 1.62
C PRO A 187 7.42 8.85 2.62
N LYS A 188 8.18 7.88 3.12
CA LYS A 188 9.24 8.10 4.09
C LYS A 188 10.26 6.97 4.08
N TYR A 189 11.53 7.33 4.18
CA TYR A 189 12.69 6.45 4.16
C TYR A 189 13.46 6.52 5.47
N ALA A 190 14.12 5.43 5.81
CA ALA A 190 15.04 5.32 6.94
C ALA A 190 16.44 4.99 6.40
N ILE A 191 17.42 5.82 6.75
CA ILE A 191 18.83 5.62 6.35
C ILE A 191 19.59 5.09 7.54
N TYR A 192 20.29 3.98 7.35
CA TYR A 192 21.08 3.31 8.37
C TYR A 192 22.57 3.38 8.06
N ARG A 193 23.37 3.59 9.11
CA ARG A 193 24.84 3.44 9.09
C ARG A 193 25.33 2.65 10.28
N ASP A 194 26.24 1.72 10.06
CA ASP A 194 26.78 0.81 11.08
C ASP A 194 25.68 0.12 11.91
N GLY A 195 24.58 -0.26 11.24
CA GLY A 195 23.38 -0.86 11.84
C GLY A 195 22.52 0.07 12.70
N LYS A 196 22.74 1.39 12.67
CA LYS A 196 21.98 2.38 13.44
C LYS A 196 21.22 3.32 12.52
N LEU A 197 20.00 3.69 12.92
CA LEU A 197 19.22 4.72 12.23
C LEU A 197 19.98 6.05 12.32
N GLU A 198 20.37 6.60 11.17
CA GLU A 198 21.03 7.89 11.07
C GLU A 198 19.98 9.01 10.98
N LYS A 199 19.02 8.86 10.07
CA LYS A 199 17.97 9.84 9.82
C LYS A 199 16.80 9.23 9.05
N GLU A 200 15.66 9.90 9.10
CA GLU A 200 14.53 9.65 8.22
C GLU A 200 14.32 10.84 7.27
N VAL A 201 13.99 10.54 6.02
CA VAL A 201 13.82 11.54 4.95
C VAL A 201 12.64 11.16 4.05
N THR A 202 12.14 12.08 3.24
CA THR A 202 11.07 11.83 2.25
C THR A 202 11.60 11.70 0.82
N ASP A 203 12.90 11.89 0.63
CA ASP A 203 13.62 11.77 -0.64
C ASP A 203 15.02 11.23 -0.34
N VAL A 204 15.43 10.17 -1.04
CA VAL A 204 16.74 9.54 -0.88
C VAL A 204 17.66 9.69 -2.10
N THR A 205 17.31 10.56 -3.05
CA THR A 205 18.08 10.78 -4.28
C THR A 205 19.53 11.13 -4.00
N GLU A 206 19.80 12.00 -3.02
CA GLU A 206 21.15 12.40 -2.62
C GLU A 206 21.92 11.31 -1.85
N TYR A 207 21.23 10.31 -1.33
CA TYR A 207 21.78 9.23 -0.51
C TYR A 207 21.91 7.92 -1.26
N TRP A 208 21.34 7.85 -2.46
CA TRP A 208 21.25 6.63 -3.24
C TRP A 208 22.63 6.21 -3.76
N PRO A 209 23.10 4.98 -3.46
CA PRO A 209 24.38 4.50 -3.97
C PRO A 209 24.40 4.47 -5.51
N GLU A 210 25.52 4.86 -6.12
CA GLU A 210 25.68 4.80 -7.59
C GLU A 210 25.54 3.36 -8.12
N ASP A 211 26.03 2.39 -7.36
CA ASP A 211 25.96 0.96 -7.62
C ASP A 211 24.91 0.27 -6.74
N ALA A 212 23.73 0.87 -6.58
CA ALA A 212 22.70 0.30 -5.72
C ALA A 212 22.13 -1.03 -6.24
N VAL A 213 21.61 -1.83 -5.30
CA VAL A 213 20.67 -2.91 -5.54
C VAL A 213 19.45 -2.69 -4.64
N SER A 214 18.28 -2.62 -5.26
CA SER A 214 17.00 -2.43 -4.57
C SER A 214 16.23 -3.73 -4.51
N PHE A 215 15.62 -3.98 -3.36
CA PHE A 215 14.81 -5.16 -3.09
C PHE A 215 13.43 -4.72 -2.65
N LEU A 216 12.42 -5.12 -3.42
CA LEU A 216 11.02 -4.98 -3.05
C LEU A 216 10.55 -6.30 -2.43
N ILE A 217 9.97 -6.20 -1.25
CA ILE A 217 9.56 -7.34 -0.42
C ILE A 217 8.09 -7.16 -0.08
N GLY A 218 7.25 -8.16 -0.35
CA GLY A 218 5.81 -8.02 -0.17
C GLY A 218 5.45 -7.75 1.29
N CYS A 219 4.30 -7.10 1.48
CA CYS A 219 3.85 -6.61 2.78
C CYS A 219 2.54 -7.30 3.19
N SER A 220 2.39 -7.54 4.49
CA SER A 220 1.14 -8.06 5.07
C SER A 220 -0.09 -7.20 4.81
N PHE A 221 0.07 -5.94 4.40
CA PHE A 221 -1.06 -5.08 4.05
C PHE A 221 -1.80 -5.56 2.80
N SER A 222 -1.20 -6.44 2.01
CA SER A 222 -1.82 -6.91 0.76
C SER A 222 -2.97 -7.89 0.98
N TYR A 223 -3.07 -8.56 2.11
CA TYR A 223 -4.25 -9.39 2.41
C TYR A 223 -5.25 -8.71 3.37
N ASP A 224 -4.98 -7.46 3.79
CA ASP A 224 -5.86 -6.72 4.69
C ASP A 224 -7.26 -6.51 4.07
N GLY A 225 -7.34 -6.24 2.77
CA GLY A 225 -8.62 -6.15 2.04
C GLY A 225 -9.43 -7.45 2.10
N ALA A 226 -8.79 -8.58 1.80
CA ALA A 226 -9.45 -9.88 1.84
C ALA A 226 -9.91 -10.30 3.25
N LEU A 227 -9.20 -9.86 4.30
CA LEU A 227 -9.66 -10.05 5.67
C LEU A 227 -10.92 -9.23 5.96
N LEU A 228 -10.94 -7.96 5.53
CA LEU A 228 -12.11 -7.08 5.70
C LEU A 228 -13.33 -7.59 4.92
N GLU A 229 -13.14 -8.06 3.68
CA GLU A 229 -14.20 -8.68 2.85
C GLU A 229 -14.80 -9.94 3.50
N ALA A 230 -14.02 -10.63 4.35
CA ALA A 230 -14.46 -11.79 5.12
C ALA A 230 -15.00 -11.44 6.52
N ASP A 231 -15.33 -10.17 6.77
CA ASP A 231 -15.77 -9.64 8.06
C ASP A 231 -14.77 -9.88 9.20
N ILE A 232 -13.47 -9.91 8.89
CA ILE A 232 -12.38 -10.02 9.87
C ILE A 232 -11.79 -8.63 10.10
N PRO A 233 -12.13 -7.96 11.22
CA PRO A 233 -11.71 -6.58 11.46
C PRO A 233 -10.20 -6.46 11.69
N LEU A 234 -9.65 -5.33 11.27
CA LEU A 234 -8.25 -4.97 11.48
C LEU A 234 -8.13 -4.00 12.65
N ARG A 235 -7.93 -4.52 13.86
CA ARG A 235 -7.92 -3.73 15.11
C ARG A 235 -7.01 -2.49 15.06
N SER A 236 -5.82 -2.60 14.49
CA SER A 236 -4.90 -1.47 14.37
C SER A 236 -5.48 -0.35 13.50
N ALA A 237 -6.14 -0.70 12.40
CA ALA A 237 -6.79 0.26 11.51
C ALA A 237 -7.99 0.93 12.21
N GLU A 238 -8.84 0.16 12.90
CA GLU A 238 -9.97 0.69 13.68
C GLU A 238 -9.52 1.70 14.75
N GLN A 239 -8.33 1.49 15.32
CA GLN A 239 -7.76 2.36 16.35
C GLN A 239 -6.88 3.49 15.82
N GLY A 240 -6.70 3.59 14.49
CA GLY A 240 -5.78 4.57 13.88
C GLY A 240 -4.32 4.39 14.33
N LYS A 241 -3.91 3.13 14.55
CA LYS A 241 -2.60 2.73 15.09
C LYS A 241 -1.80 1.95 14.07
N ASN A 242 -0.47 2.01 14.17
CA ASN A 242 0.39 1.09 13.42
C ASN A 242 0.33 -0.31 14.04
N VAL A 243 0.32 -1.34 13.19
CA VAL A 243 0.28 -2.74 13.63
C VAL A 243 1.45 -3.03 14.60
N PRO A 244 1.19 -3.67 15.76
CA PRO A 244 2.25 -4.00 16.70
C PRO A 244 3.12 -5.12 16.12
N MET A 245 4.43 -4.91 16.16
CA MET A 245 5.42 -5.84 15.66
C MET A 245 6.42 -6.19 16.76
N TYR A 246 6.78 -7.46 16.80
CA TYR A 246 7.58 -8.03 17.87
C TYR A 246 8.77 -8.80 17.34
N ARG A 247 9.89 -8.66 18.04
CA ARG A 247 11.07 -9.49 17.84
C ARG A 247 10.85 -10.85 18.51
N THR A 248 10.94 -11.92 17.73
CA THR A 248 10.77 -13.29 18.26
C THR A 248 12.10 -13.93 18.67
N ASN A 249 12.03 -15.13 19.25
CA ASN A 249 13.17 -16.04 19.42
C ASN A 249 13.33 -17.02 18.22
N LEU A 250 12.52 -16.89 17.16
CA LEU A 250 12.55 -17.74 15.99
C LEU A 250 13.68 -17.28 15.06
N LYS A 251 14.71 -18.11 14.91
CA LYS A 251 15.87 -17.78 14.08
C LYS A 251 15.54 -17.86 12.59
N CYS A 252 15.93 -16.84 11.83
CA CYS A 252 16.01 -16.95 10.39
C CYS A 252 17.21 -17.84 10.00
N ARG A 253 17.13 -18.46 8.83
CA ARG A 253 18.26 -19.17 8.22
C ARG A 253 19.30 -18.13 7.77
N PRO A 254 20.53 -18.16 8.30
CA PRO A 254 21.52 -17.13 8.00
C PRO A 254 21.96 -17.19 6.53
N ALA A 255 22.52 -16.11 6.01
CA ALA A 255 23.14 -16.03 4.69
C ALA A 255 24.34 -15.08 4.74
N GLY A 256 25.54 -15.63 4.53
CA GLY A 256 26.79 -14.89 4.67
C GLY A 256 26.89 -14.18 6.03
N SER A 257 27.05 -12.86 5.99
CA SER A 257 27.13 -11.99 7.17
C SER A 257 25.78 -11.77 7.87
N LEU A 258 24.65 -12.09 7.22
CA LEU A 258 23.32 -11.79 7.73
C LEU A 258 22.78 -12.89 8.63
N THR A 259 22.45 -12.49 9.86
CA THR A 259 21.90 -13.35 10.92
C THR A 259 20.93 -12.55 11.77
N GLY A 260 19.79 -13.13 12.10
CA GLY A 260 18.84 -12.51 13.01
C GLY A 260 17.62 -13.37 13.26
N ASN A 261 16.70 -12.85 14.07
CA ASN A 261 15.42 -13.51 14.35
C ASN A 261 14.32 -12.91 13.47
N MET A 262 13.29 -13.71 13.22
CA MET A 262 12.08 -13.26 12.56
C MET A 262 11.38 -12.21 13.42
N VAL A 263 10.93 -11.13 12.77
CA VAL A 263 9.99 -10.17 13.34
C VAL A 263 8.59 -10.59 12.90
N VAL A 264 7.64 -10.53 13.82
CA VAL A 264 6.24 -10.83 13.55
C VAL A 264 5.35 -9.62 13.82
N SER A 265 4.33 -9.42 13.00
CA SER A 265 3.21 -8.54 13.34
C SER A 265 2.14 -9.34 14.07
N MET A 266 1.38 -8.71 14.96
CA MET A 266 0.29 -9.35 15.69
C MET A 266 -1.05 -8.70 15.35
N LYS A 267 -2.04 -9.53 15.03
CA LYS A 267 -3.43 -9.14 14.81
C LYS A 267 -4.32 -9.88 15.81
N PRO A 268 -5.16 -9.16 16.58
CA PRO A 268 -6.24 -9.78 17.35
C PRO A 268 -7.30 -10.31 16.39
N ILE A 269 -7.59 -11.61 16.44
CA ILE A 269 -8.59 -12.25 15.57
C ILE A 269 -9.61 -12.98 16.44
N SER A 270 -10.90 -12.82 16.14
CA SER A 270 -11.95 -13.60 16.79
C SER A 270 -11.64 -15.10 16.71
N GLY A 271 -11.78 -15.83 17.82
CA GLY A 271 -11.54 -17.28 17.83
C GLY A 271 -12.36 -18.06 16.79
N MET A 272 -13.53 -17.54 16.40
CA MET A 272 -14.38 -18.13 15.35
C MET A 272 -13.87 -17.88 13.93
N SER A 273 -13.04 -16.85 13.73
CA SER A 273 -12.54 -16.43 12.42
C SER A 273 -11.15 -16.98 12.09
N ILE A 274 -10.47 -17.65 13.04
CA ILE A 274 -9.09 -18.15 12.87
C ILE A 274 -8.93 -19.05 11.66
N ALA A 275 -9.85 -20.00 11.45
CA ALA A 275 -9.75 -20.91 10.31
C ALA A 275 -9.83 -20.14 8.97
N LYS A 276 -10.70 -19.14 8.89
CA LYS A 276 -10.88 -18.32 7.69
C LYS A 276 -9.71 -17.37 7.47
N GLU A 277 -9.20 -16.76 8.53
CA GLU A 277 -7.98 -15.94 8.51
C GLU A 277 -6.82 -16.75 7.93
N VAL A 278 -6.56 -17.95 8.45
CA VAL A 278 -5.48 -18.84 7.99
C VAL A 278 -5.66 -19.23 6.51
N GLU A 279 -6.89 -19.52 6.09
CA GLU A 279 -7.21 -19.85 4.70
C GLU A 279 -6.89 -18.67 3.76
N ILE A 280 -7.37 -17.48 4.11
CA ILE A 280 -7.13 -16.25 3.35
C ILE A 280 -5.64 -15.98 3.29
N THR A 281 -4.96 -15.87 4.42
CA THR A 281 -3.55 -15.44 4.44
C THR A 281 -2.61 -16.44 3.78
N ASN A 282 -2.91 -17.75 3.79
CA ASN A 282 -2.13 -18.74 3.03
C ASN A 282 -2.20 -18.56 1.51
N SER A 283 -3.22 -17.87 1.00
CA SER A 283 -3.36 -17.58 -0.43
C SER A 283 -2.44 -16.44 -0.91
N TYR A 284 -1.74 -15.77 0.02
CA TYR A 284 -0.83 -14.67 -0.27
C TYR A 284 0.63 -14.98 0.16
N PRO A 285 1.29 -16.00 -0.42
CA PRO A 285 2.67 -16.34 -0.05
C PRO A 285 3.68 -15.22 -0.36
N HIS A 286 3.36 -14.36 -1.34
CA HIS A 286 4.11 -13.14 -1.67
C HIS A 286 3.95 -12.03 -0.62
N ALA A 287 2.99 -12.14 0.29
CA ALA A 287 2.74 -11.20 1.38
C ALA A 287 2.89 -11.87 2.76
N HIS A 288 3.90 -12.73 2.93
CA HIS A 288 4.22 -13.50 4.15
C HIS A 288 3.38 -14.76 4.41
N GLY A 289 2.27 -14.95 3.70
CA GLY A 289 1.44 -16.14 3.82
C GLY A 289 0.76 -16.29 5.19
N GLY A 290 0.33 -17.52 5.49
CA GLY A 290 -0.36 -17.86 6.73
C GLY A 290 0.40 -17.51 8.01
N PRO A 291 -0.23 -17.61 9.19
CA PRO A 291 0.42 -17.23 10.44
C PRO A 291 1.65 -18.10 10.77
N VAL A 292 2.56 -17.51 11.55
CA VAL A 292 3.74 -18.17 12.14
C VAL A 292 3.37 -18.81 13.47
N CYS A 293 2.49 -18.16 14.23
CA CYS A 293 2.00 -18.66 15.51
C CYS A 293 0.55 -18.18 15.71
N VAL A 294 -0.30 -19.05 16.25
CA VAL A 294 -1.69 -18.75 16.59
C VAL A 294 -1.88 -19.04 18.07
N GLY A 295 -2.40 -18.06 18.81
CA GLY A 295 -2.77 -18.19 20.21
C GLY A 295 -1.62 -18.09 21.22
N GLY A 296 -2.01 -18.03 22.50
CA GLY A 296 -1.12 -17.77 23.63
C GLY A 296 -0.81 -16.28 23.82
N ASP A 297 -0.02 -15.97 24.84
CA ASP A 297 0.49 -14.61 25.15
C ASP A 297 1.80 -14.28 24.40
N GLY A 298 2.09 -15.00 23.32
CA GLY A 298 3.30 -14.85 22.51
C GLY A 298 4.58 -15.45 23.10
N ARG A 299 4.54 -16.03 24.32
CA ARG A 299 5.73 -16.58 24.99
C ARG A 299 6.40 -17.73 24.25
N SER A 300 5.63 -18.55 23.53
CA SER A 300 6.15 -19.65 22.70
C SER A 300 7.14 -19.19 21.63
N ILE A 301 6.96 -17.95 21.15
CA ILE A 301 7.84 -17.29 20.17
C ILE A 301 8.71 -16.19 20.80
N GLY A 302 8.84 -16.20 22.14
CA GLY A 302 9.76 -15.33 22.88
C GLY A 302 9.22 -13.93 23.21
N ILE A 303 7.96 -13.63 22.92
CA ILE A 303 7.35 -12.35 23.26
C ILE A 303 6.94 -12.38 24.73
N LYS A 304 7.40 -11.37 25.50
CA LYS A 304 7.19 -11.32 26.96
C LYS A 304 5.95 -10.53 27.37
N ASP A 305 5.61 -9.50 26.60
CA ASP A 305 4.60 -8.50 26.95
C ASP A 305 4.02 -7.89 25.67
N LEU A 306 2.76 -8.23 25.34
CA LEU A 306 2.05 -7.70 24.16
C LEU A 306 1.73 -6.20 24.28
N SER A 307 1.88 -5.58 25.45
CA SER A 307 1.69 -4.13 25.59
C SER A 307 2.93 -3.32 25.16
N LYS A 308 4.03 -4.00 24.83
CA LYS A 308 5.33 -3.37 24.51
C LYS A 308 5.90 -3.91 23.20
N PRO A 309 5.27 -3.59 22.06
CA PRO A 309 5.86 -3.94 20.77
C PRO A 309 7.20 -3.21 20.57
N GLU A 310 8.14 -3.87 19.89
CA GLU A 310 9.40 -3.23 19.49
C GLU A 310 9.18 -2.20 18.37
N TRP A 311 8.16 -2.39 17.54
CA TRP A 311 7.73 -1.42 16.51
C TRP A 311 6.21 -1.32 16.42
N GLY A 312 5.72 -0.14 16.04
CA GLY A 312 4.28 0.14 15.96
C GLY A 312 3.66 0.38 17.34
N ASP A 313 2.33 0.28 17.41
CA ASP A 313 1.57 0.67 18.59
C ASP A 313 0.83 -0.54 19.18
N ALA A 314 0.80 -0.64 20.51
CA ALA A 314 0.02 -1.68 21.17
C ALA A 314 -1.49 -1.51 20.88
N VAL A 315 -2.17 -2.61 20.60
CA VAL A 315 -3.61 -2.66 20.32
C VAL A 315 -4.34 -3.41 21.42
N ASP A 316 -5.63 -3.11 21.58
CA ASP A 316 -6.46 -3.79 22.56
C ASP A 316 -6.80 -5.21 22.11
N LEU A 317 -6.79 -6.14 23.07
CA LEU A 317 -7.23 -7.53 22.89
C LEU A 317 -8.55 -7.72 23.63
N GLN A 318 -9.64 -7.91 22.90
CA GLN A 318 -10.98 -8.07 23.45
C GLN A 318 -11.25 -9.52 23.90
N PRO A 319 -12.21 -9.73 24.82
CA PRO A 319 -12.63 -11.08 25.19
C PRO A 319 -13.06 -11.90 23.96
N GLY A 320 -12.49 -13.10 23.82
CA GLY A 320 -12.77 -13.99 22.69
C GLY A 320 -11.85 -13.79 21.48
N GLU A 321 -11.01 -12.76 21.48
CA GLU A 321 -9.95 -12.59 20.49
C GLU A 321 -8.71 -13.38 20.86
N ILE A 322 -8.04 -13.88 19.83
CA ILE A 322 -6.82 -14.68 19.91
C ILE A 322 -5.72 -13.90 19.17
N PRO A 323 -4.55 -13.67 19.80
CA PRO A 323 -3.40 -13.10 19.10
C PRO A 323 -2.93 -14.04 17.99
N VAL A 324 -2.86 -13.51 16.77
CA VAL A 324 -2.32 -14.20 15.60
C VAL A 324 -1.08 -13.47 15.11
N PHE A 325 0.01 -14.21 14.95
CA PHE A 325 1.32 -13.65 14.61
C PHE A 325 1.72 -14.03 13.18
N HIS A 326 1.95 -13.03 12.33
CA HIS A 326 2.42 -13.20 10.95
C HIS A 326 3.87 -12.78 10.83
N ALA A 327 4.63 -13.38 9.91
CA ALA A 327 5.93 -12.83 9.59
C ALA A 327 5.77 -11.42 9.01
N CYS A 328 6.74 -10.54 9.27
CA CYS A 328 6.64 -9.13 8.91
C CYS A 328 7.86 -8.68 8.12
N GLY A 329 7.63 -7.78 7.15
CA GLY A 329 8.64 -7.13 6.31
C GLY A 329 9.62 -6.21 7.05
N VAL A 330 9.46 -6.05 8.37
CA VAL A 330 10.48 -5.46 9.26
C VAL A 330 11.60 -6.45 9.57
N THR A 331 11.42 -7.76 9.35
CA THR A 331 12.49 -8.78 9.52
C THR A 331 13.77 -8.42 8.73
N PRO A 332 13.69 -8.08 7.43
CA PRO A 332 14.81 -7.51 6.68
C PRO A 332 15.55 -6.39 7.40
N GLN A 333 14.83 -5.38 7.91
CA GLN A 333 15.43 -4.23 8.58
C GLN A 333 16.13 -4.66 9.88
N ALA A 334 15.46 -5.48 10.68
CA ALA A 334 16.00 -5.98 11.94
C ALA A 334 17.29 -6.78 11.73
N VAL A 335 17.36 -7.63 10.70
CA VAL A 335 18.54 -8.43 10.38
C VAL A 335 19.70 -7.55 9.91
N LEU A 336 19.43 -6.53 9.10
CA LEU A 336 20.45 -5.56 8.67
C LEU A 336 21.03 -4.79 9.88
N MET A 337 20.18 -4.34 10.79
CA MET A 337 20.59 -3.66 12.03
C MET A 337 21.40 -4.59 12.95
N ASP A 338 20.90 -5.80 13.20
CA ASP A 338 21.57 -6.80 14.05
C ASP A 338 22.95 -7.18 13.50
N SER A 339 23.06 -7.23 12.17
CA SER A 339 24.31 -7.55 11.46
C SER A 339 25.25 -6.35 11.31
N LYS A 340 24.84 -5.17 11.79
CA LYS A 340 25.62 -3.91 11.78
C LYS A 340 26.14 -3.53 10.39
N VAL A 341 25.25 -3.59 9.40
CA VAL A 341 25.63 -3.23 8.02
C VAL A 341 26.08 -1.77 7.95
N ASP A 342 27.15 -1.53 7.18
CA ASP A 342 27.78 -0.21 7.05
C ASP A 342 26.81 0.84 6.50
N PHE A 343 25.96 0.45 5.56
CA PHE A 343 24.96 1.32 4.95
C PHE A 343 23.75 0.54 4.43
N ALA A 344 22.56 1.06 4.68
CA ALA A 344 21.32 0.60 4.05
C ALA A 344 20.30 1.74 3.98
N ILE A 345 19.47 1.75 2.94
CA ILE A 345 18.25 2.57 2.88
C ILE A 345 17.06 1.62 2.95
N THR A 346 16.07 1.94 3.76
CA THR A 346 14.80 1.22 3.76
C THR A 346 13.65 2.19 3.67
N HIS A 347 12.46 1.69 3.39
CA HIS A 347 11.25 2.41 3.77
C HIS A 347 11.16 2.55 5.30
N SER A 348 10.53 3.62 5.79
CA SER A 348 10.18 3.74 7.21
C SER A 348 8.99 2.83 7.51
N ALA A 349 8.93 2.24 8.71
CA ALA A 349 7.82 1.37 9.09
C ALA A 349 6.46 2.06 8.86
N GLY A 350 5.54 1.37 8.20
CA GLY A 350 4.21 1.90 7.85
C GLY A 350 4.16 2.78 6.59
N HIS A 351 5.29 3.09 5.94
CA HIS A 351 5.37 3.95 4.76
C HIS A 351 5.86 3.14 3.55
N MET A 352 5.02 2.28 2.98
CA MET A 352 5.44 1.32 1.96
C MET A 352 5.42 1.91 0.54
N PHE A 353 6.07 1.21 -0.39
CA PHE A 353 5.94 1.47 -1.82
C PHE A 353 4.66 0.82 -2.36
N VAL A 354 3.80 1.57 -3.04
CA VAL A 354 2.59 1.04 -3.67
C VAL A 354 2.88 0.67 -5.12
N THR A 355 2.67 -0.60 -5.47
CA THR A 355 2.91 -1.12 -6.82
C THR A 355 1.66 -1.03 -7.71
N ASP A 356 1.79 -1.33 -8.99
CA ASP A 356 0.67 -1.45 -9.95
C ASP A 356 0.09 -2.88 -9.97
N LEU A 357 0.70 -3.82 -9.26
CA LEU A 357 0.19 -5.19 -9.18
C LEU A 357 -1.02 -5.28 -8.26
N PRO A 358 -2.03 -6.09 -8.58
CA PRO A 358 -3.12 -6.35 -7.66
C PRO A 358 -2.60 -7.14 -6.44
N SER A 359 -3.27 -6.96 -5.33
CA SER A 359 -2.85 -7.53 -4.04
C SER A 359 -2.91 -9.05 -4.00
N ASP A 360 -3.81 -9.67 -4.78
CA ASP A 360 -3.97 -11.11 -4.98
C ASP A 360 -3.07 -11.68 -6.09
N TYR A 361 -2.14 -10.88 -6.62
CA TYR A 361 -1.21 -11.31 -7.65
C TYR A 361 -0.41 -12.55 -7.21
N ALA A 362 -0.58 -13.66 -7.92
CA ALA A 362 0.14 -14.90 -7.67
C ALA A 362 1.36 -15.02 -8.61
N PHE A 363 2.53 -15.33 -8.03
CA PHE A 363 3.80 -15.57 -8.74
C PHE A 363 4.01 -17.03 -9.11
#